data_AF-A0A2V9C8U0-F1
#
_entry.id   AF-A0A2V9C8U0-F1
#
_cell.length_a   1.000
_cell.length_b   1.000
_cell.length_c   1.000
_cell.angle_alpha   90.00
_cell.angle_beta   90.00
_cell.angle_gamma   90.00
#
_symmetry.space_group_name_H-M   'P 1'
#
loop_
_entity.id
_entity.type
_entity.pdbx_description
1 polymer ?
#
loop_
_entity_poly.entity_id
_entity_poly.type
_entity_poly.pdbx_seq_one_letter_code
_entity_poly.pdbx_strand_id
1 'polypeptide(L)'
;KEALDAKMIDLIANTPEDLLQQLDGRTITRFDGTKVTLALKNAVHTPFELSARQKFLSRIVEPDIFFLLLILGALGLYTEFTHPGVIAPGVIGGICMVLALYDMHFLPVNLAGLFLIVLSLVFFILEAKAPSHGVLALGGIVSMFLGALFLVRSPLTSGGVSLGVALAATLPFGVITVVLMRLVLRSRKWKTATGREELIGLTGTVTEELKAGAEGMVRVHGELWRAVSSQSVPEGKSVQVTRVEGLKLYVEPVEVPSPAVK
;
A
#
# COMPACT_ATOMS: atom_id res chain seq x y z
N LYS A 1 -22.06 26.65 -31.24
CA LYS A 1 -23.30 27.37 -31.60
C LYS A 1 -24.40 27.16 -30.55
N GLU A 2 -24.58 25.93 -30.05
CA GLU A 2 -25.53 25.61 -28.96
C GLU A 2 -25.52 26.59 -27.76
N ALA A 3 -24.35 27.02 -27.28
CA ALA A 3 -24.26 27.99 -26.18
C ALA A 3 -24.76 29.41 -26.55
N LEU A 4 -24.58 29.84 -27.81
CA LEU A 4 -25.08 31.13 -28.31
C LEU A 4 -26.60 31.06 -28.48
N ASP A 5 -27.09 29.94 -29.01
CA ASP A 5 -28.53 29.69 -29.20
C ASP A 5 -29.26 29.60 -27.84
N ALA A 6 -28.62 29.02 -26.84
CA ALA A 6 -29.09 28.97 -25.45
C ALA A 6 -28.88 30.29 -24.67
N LYS A 7 -28.36 31.35 -25.30
CA LYS A 7 -28.04 32.65 -24.67
C LYS A 7 -27.14 32.55 -23.43
N MET A 8 -26.26 31.55 -23.38
CA MET A 8 -25.25 31.43 -22.33
C MET A 8 -23.98 32.26 -22.63
N ILE A 9 -23.79 32.65 -23.89
CA ILE A 9 -22.71 33.52 -24.35
C ILE A 9 -23.27 34.60 -25.28
N ASP A 10 -22.61 35.76 -25.33
CA ASP A 10 -23.09 36.91 -26.11
C ASP A 10 -22.62 36.92 -27.57
N LEU A 11 -21.50 36.27 -27.87
CA LEU A 11 -20.89 36.20 -29.20
C LEU A 11 -19.85 35.08 -29.27
N ILE A 12 -19.46 34.71 -30.50
CA ILE A 12 -18.37 33.77 -30.78
C ILE A 12 -17.34 34.53 -31.61
N ALA A 13 -16.10 34.63 -31.10
CA ALA A 13 -14.98 35.24 -31.80
C ALA A 13 -13.85 34.22 -31.96
N ASN A 14 -13.09 34.34 -33.05
CA ASN A 14 -12.03 33.38 -33.39
C ASN A 14 -10.69 33.74 -32.75
N THR A 15 -10.46 35.03 -32.46
CA THR A 15 -9.27 35.53 -31.76
C THR A 15 -9.63 36.64 -30.77
N PRO A 16 -8.75 36.97 -29.81
CA PRO A 16 -8.95 38.10 -28.89
C PRO A 16 -9.14 39.44 -29.63
N GLU A 17 -8.45 39.64 -30.75
CA GLU A 17 -8.55 40.85 -31.56
C GLU A 17 -9.91 40.93 -32.27
N ASP A 18 -10.38 39.81 -32.83
CA ASP A 18 -11.71 39.68 -33.43
C ASP A 18 -12.82 39.93 -32.39
N LEU A 19 -12.64 39.44 -31.16
CA LEU A 19 -13.55 39.70 -30.04
C LEU A 19 -13.66 41.21 -29.75
N LEU A 20 -12.53 41.92 -29.67
CA LEU A 20 -12.52 43.36 -29.40
C LEU A 20 -13.15 44.16 -30.54
N GLN A 21 -12.92 43.75 -31.79
CA GLN A 21 -13.52 44.40 -32.95
C GLN A 21 -15.03 44.22 -32.99
N GLN A 22 -15.54 43.03 -32.62
CA GLN A 22 -16.99 42.76 -32.55
C GLN A 22 -17.68 43.43 -31.35
N LEU A 23 -16.94 43.69 -30.26
CA LEU A 23 -17.45 44.38 -29.07
C LEU A 23 -17.36 45.91 -29.16
N ASP A 24 -16.51 46.45 -30.05
CA ASP A 24 -16.38 47.90 -30.25
C ASP A 24 -17.72 48.53 -30.65
N GLY A 25 -18.14 49.57 -29.93
CA GLY A 25 -19.43 50.24 -30.15
C GLY A 25 -20.65 49.54 -29.54
N ARG A 26 -20.53 48.34 -28.94
CA ARG A 26 -21.65 47.73 -28.19
C ARG A 26 -21.89 48.47 -26.88
N THR A 27 -23.16 48.61 -26.52
CA THR A 27 -23.55 49.15 -25.22
C THR A 27 -23.77 47.99 -24.25
N ILE A 28 -23.02 47.98 -23.16
CA ILE A 28 -23.16 47.01 -22.07
C ILE A 28 -23.84 47.66 -20.87
N THR A 29 -24.58 46.86 -20.10
CA THR A 29 -25.16 47.27 -18.82
C THR A 29 -24.27 46.74 -17.70
N ARG A 30 -23.74 47.63 -16.87
CA ARG A 30 -22.93 47.25 -15.70
C ARG A 30 -23.83 46.75 -14.58
N PHE A 31 -23.22 46.11 -13.58
CA PHE A 31 -23.92 45.61 -12.39
C PHE A 31 -24.64 46.71 -11.59
N ASP A 32 -24.20 47.96 -11.73
CA ASP A 32 -24.84 49.15 -11.14
C ASP A 32 -26.02 49.71 -11.97
N GLY A 33 -26.37 49.06 -13.09
CA GLY A 33 -27.43 49.48 -13.99
C GLY A 33 -27.02 50.56 -15.00
N THR A 34 -25.79 51.08 -14.93
CA THR A 34 -25.30 52.08 -15.90
C THR A 34 -25.06 51.44 -17.26
N LYS A 35 -25.43 52.16 -18.33
CA LYS A 35 -25.16 51.76 -19.71
C LYS A 35 -23.89 52.44 -20.19
N VAL A 36 -22.91 51.65 -20.61
CA VAL A 36 -21.63 52.15 -21.13
C VAL A 36 -21.43 51.59 -22.52
N THR A 37 -21.16 52.47 -23.49
CA THR A 37 -20.75 52.06 -24.83
C THR A 37 -19.25 51.76 -24.82
N LEU A 38 -18.89 50.55 -25.27
CA LEU A 38 -17.50 50.09 -25.32
C LEU A 38 -16.76 50.81 -26.45
N ALA A 39 -15.62 51.41 -26.12
CA ALA A 39 -14.69 51.99 -27.09
C ALA A 39 -13.37 51.22 -27.03
N LEU A 40 -13.19 50.26 -27.93
CA LEU A 40 -12.14 49.23 -27.90
C LEU A 40 -11.12 49.36 -29.04
N LYS A 41 -11.27 50.33 -29.95
CA LYS A 41 -10.35 50.55 -31.09
C LYS A 41 -8.86 50.63 -30.74
N ASN A 42 -8.52 51.12 -29.55
CA ASN A 42 -7.13 51.23 -29.05
C ASN A 42 -6.98 50.58 -27.66
N ALA A 43 -7.68 49.48 -27.40
CA ALA A 43 -7.62 48.82 -26.11
C ALA A 43 -6.20 48.28 -25.82
N VAL A 44 -5.67 48.56 -24.62
CA VAL A 44 -4.38 48.01 -24.16
C VAL A 44 -4.64 46.65 -23.52
N HIS A 45 -3.98 45.61 -24.05
CA HIS A 45 -4.05 44.28 -23.47
C HIS A 45 -3.11 44.19 -22.27
N THR A 46 -3.68 44.17 -21.07
CA THR A 46 -2.93 43.84 -19.85
C THR A 46 -3.15 42.37 -19.50
N PRO A 47 -2.18 41.47 -19.74
CA PRO A 47 -2.33 40.08 -19.33
C PRO A 47 -2.45 40.01 -17.81
N PHE A 48 -3.53 39.40 -17.34
CA PHE A 48 -3.70 39.13 -15.92
C PHE A 48 -2.92 37.86 -15.56
N GLU A 49 -1.67 38.04 -15.13
CA GLU A 49 -0.87 36.93 -14.62
C GLU A 49 -1.24 36.62 -13.16
N LEU A 50 -1.33 35.32 -12.85
CA LEU A 50 -1.41 34.88 -11.47
C LEU A 50 -0.16 35.35 -10.71
N SER A 51 -0.36 36.00 -9.56
CA SER A 51 0.73 36.31 -8.63
C SER A 51 1.42 35.03 -8.15
N ALA A 52 2.66 35.13 -7.63
CA ALA A 52 3.39 33.97 -7.11
C ALA A 52 2.58 33.17 -6.05
N ARG A 53 1.88 33.88 -5.16
CA ARG A 53 0.97 33.28 -4.17
C ARG A 53 -0.18 32.52 -4.84
N GLN A 54 -0.80 33.11 -5.86
CA GLN A 54 -1.89 32.46 -6.59
C GLN A 54 -1.41 31.26 -7.42
N LYS A 55 -0.22 31.31 -8.02
CA LYS A 55 0.40 30.17 -8.74
C LYS A 55 0.68 29.00 -7.80
N PHE A 56 1.13 29.28 -6.58
CA PHE A 56 1.32 28.25 -5.56
C PHE A 56 -0.02 27.67 -5.10
N LEU A 57 -0.98 28.54 -4.79
CA LEU A 57 -2.31 28.12 -4.33
C LEU A 57 -3.06 27.32 -5.40
N SER A 58 -3.00 27.75 -6.66
CA SER A 58 -3.67 27.05 -7.77
C SER A 58 -3.14 25.63 -7.96
N ARG A 59 -1.85 25.40 -7.66
CA ARG A 59 -1.25 24.08 -7.73
C ARG A 59 -1.69 23.18 -6.58
N ILE A 60 -1.81 23.69 -5.37
CA ILE A 60 -2.29 22.89 -4.23
C ILE A 60 -3.76 22.50 -4.42
N VAL A 61 -4.57 23.43 -4.94
CA VAL A 61 -6.01 23.23 -5.20
C VAL A 61 -6.26 22.39 -6.47
N GLU A 62 -5.28 21.59 -6.94
CA GLU A 62 -5.47 20.60 -8.00
C GLU A 62 -6.02 19.29 -7.40
N PRO A 63 -7.03 18.63 -8.02
CA PRO A 63 -7.61 17.38 -7.51
C PRO A 63 -6.57 16.29 -7.22
N ASP A 64 -5.53 16.19 -8.06
CA ASP A 64 -4.45 15.22 -7.93
C ASP A 64 -3.59 15.48 -6.70
N ILE A 65 -3.25 16.75 -6.45
CA ILE A 65 -2.43 17.15 -5.29
C ILE A 65 -3.26 16.99 -4.02
N PHE A 66 -4.53 17.41 -4.02
CA PHE A 66 -5.45 17.18 -2.91
C PHE A 66 -5.52 15.69 -2.51
N PHE A 67 -5.68 14.80 -3.49
CA PHE A 67 -5.72 13.36 -3.26
C PHE A 67 -4.41 12.81 -2.65
N LEU A 68 -3.26 13.24 -3.17
CA LEU A 68 -1.95 12.84 -2.63
C LEU A 68 -1.73 13.39 -1.21
N LEU A 69 -2.13 14.64 -0.95
CA LEU A 69 -2.06 15.26 0.39
C LEU A 69 -2.90 14.49 1.41
N LEU A 70 -4.10 14.01 1.03
CA LEU A 70 -4.92 13.16 1.90
C LEU A 70 -4.20 11.86 2.28
N ILE A 71 -3.64 11.14 1.30
CA ILE A 71 -2.97 9.86 1.54
C ILE A 71 -1.71 10.07 2.38
N LEU A 72 -0.84 10.99 1.97
CA LEU A 72 0.42 11.27 2.67
C LEU A 72 0.16 11.83 4.07
N GLY A 73 -0.85 12.69 4.21
CA GLY A 73 -1.30 13.22 5.48
C GLY A 73 -1.71 12.12 6.44
N ALA A 74 -2.59 11.22 6.00
CA ALA A 74 -3.07 10.12 6.83
C ALA A 74 -1.97 9.11 7.17
N LEU A 75 -1.10 8.77 6.20
CA LEU A 75 0.02 7.87 6.44
C LEU A 75 1.04 8.46 7.42
N GLY A 76 1.42 9.73 7.25
CA GLY A 76 2.37 10.40 8.15
C GLY A 76 1.88 10.41 9.59
N LEU A 77 0.60 10.76 9.80
CA LEU A 77 -0.04 10.68 11.11
C LEU A 77 -0.07 9.25 11.65
N TYR A 78 -0.45 8.27 10.82
CA TYR A 78 -0.44 6.85 11.22
C TYR A 78 0.95 6.37 11.66
N THR A 79 2.01 6.78 10.94
CA THR A 79 3.39 6.40 11.28
C THR A 79 3.84 6.99 12.60
N GLU A 80 3.52 8.26 12.88
CA GLU A 80 3.81 8.90 14.18
C GLU A 80 3.13 8.15 15.34
N PHE A 81 1.85 7.81 15.17
CA PHE A 81 1.09 7.10 16.21
C PHE A 81 1.58 5.68 16.49
N THR A 82 2.18 5.02 15.51
CA THR A 82 2.65 3.63 15.65
C THR A 82 4.11 3.52 16.05
N HIS A 83 4.92 4.52 15.71
CA HIS A 83 6.36 4.55 15.98
C HIS A 83 6.71 5.84 16.75
N PRO A 84 6.39 5.89 18.05
CA PRO A 84 6.68 7.06 18.86
C PRO A 84 8.18 7.36 18.84
N GLY A 85 8.53 8.61 18.53
CA GLY A 85 9.92 9.08 18.45
C GLY A 85 10.40 9.46 17.05
N VAL A 86 9.65 9.10 16.00
CA VAL A 86 9.92 9.57 14.62
C VAL A 86 9.02 10.77 14.33
N ILE A 87 9.43 11.97 14.76
CA ILE A 87 8.60 13.20 14.73
C ILE A 87 8.32 13.73 13.31
N ALA A 88 9.24 13.49 12.37
CA ALA A 88 9.18 14.10 11.04
C ALA A 88 7.93 13.69 10.23
N PRO A 89 7.55 12.40 10.13
CA PRO A 89 6.31 11.95 9.51
C PRO A 89 5.05 12.55 10.13
N GLY A 90 4.97 12.73 11.45
CA GLY A 90 3.81 13.36 12.09
C GLY A 90 3.65 14.82 11.71
N VAL A 91 4.75 15.59 11.69
CA VAL A 91 4.72 17.00 11.28
C VAL A 91 4.36 17.13 9.80
N ILE A 92 5.01 16.36 8.92
CA ILE A 92 4.73 16.37 7.48
C ILE A 92 3.27 15.95 7.25
N GLY A 93 2.83 14.87 7.90
CA GLY A 93 1.47 14.37 7.81
C GLY A 93 0.43 15.39 8.27
N GLY A 94 0.69 16.07 9.39
CA GLY A 94 -0.16 17.14 9.90
C GLY A 94 -0.28 18.32 8.94
N ILE A 95 0.84 18.79 8.37
CA ILE A 95 0.83 19.86 7.37
C ILE A 95 0.05 19.44 6.13
N CYS A 96 0.31 18.23 5.60
CA CYS A 96 -0.43 17.70 4.45
C CYS A 96 -1.94 17.59 4.73
N MET A 97 -2.33 17.17 5.94
CA MET A 97 -3.73 17.08 6.33
C MET A 97 -4.40 18.46 6.39
N VAL A 98 -3.73 19.46 6.97
CA VAL A 98 -4.24 20.84 7.02
C VAL A 98 -4.43 21.42 5.62
N LEU A 99 -3.46 21.20 4.72
CA LEU A 99 -3.57 21.64 3.32
C LEU A 99 -4.70 20.91 2.58
N ALA A 100 -4.83 19.60 2.75
CA ALA A 100 -5.93 18.84 2.15
C ALA A 100 -7.29 19.35 2.64
N LEU A 101 -7.45 19.57 3.95
CA LEU A 101 -8.68 20.13 4.52
C LEU A 101 -8.99 21.54 3.99
N TYR A 102 -7.95 22.34 3.74
CA TYR A 102 -8.10 23.64 3.09
C TYR A 102 -8.59 23.49 1.63
N ASP A 103 -8.03 22.54 0.87
CA ASP A 103 -8.45 22.28 -0.52
C ASP A 103 -9.90 21.81 -0.62
N MET A 104 -10.41 21.08 0.38
CA MET A 104 -11.82 20.67 0.44
C MET A 104 -12.80 21.86 0.42
N HIS A 105 -12.35 23.05 0.84
CA HIS A 105 -13.18 24.25 0.77
C HIS A 105 -13.32 24.79 -0.66
N PHE A 106 -12.30 24.60 -1.50
CA PHE A 106 -12.27 25.11 -2.88
C PHE A 106 -12.72 24.07 -3.90
N LEU A 107 -12.46 22.79 -3.64
CA LEU A 107 -12.83 21.69 -4.51
C LEU A 107 -14.25 21.18 -4.19
N PRO A 108 -15.06 20.85 -5.21
CA PRO A 108 -16.36 20.21 -5.00
C PRO A 108 -16.16 18.74 -4.60
N VAL A 109 -15.81 18.51 -3.33
CA VAL A 109 -15.49 17.18 -2.80
C VAL A 109 -16.76 16.36 -2.59
N ASN A 110 -16.73 15.13 -3.06
CA ASN A 110 -17.77 14.14 -2.81
C ASN A 110 -17.43 13.32 -1.55
N LEU A 111 -18.33 13.36 -0.56
CA LEU A 111 -18.17 12.62 0.69
C LEU A 111 -18.05 11.10 0.49
N ALA A 112 -18.72 10.53 -0.52
CA ALA A 112 -18.59 9.10 -0.80
C ALA A 112 -17.15 8.73 -1.20
N GLY A 113 -16.51 9.55 -2.05
CA GLY A 113 -15.11 9.37 -2.44
C GLY A 113 -14.19 9.50 -1.23
N LEU A 114 -14.39 10.52 -0.39
CA LEU A 114 -13.62 10.72 0.83
C LEU A 114 -13.73 9.52 1.79
N PHE A 115 -14.94 9.03 2.06
CA PHE A 115 -15.13 7.87 2.93
C PHE A 115 -14.51 6.60 2.37
N LEU A 116 -14.53 6.40 1.05
CA LEU A 116 -13.83 5.28 0.40
C LEU A 116 -12.31 5.35 0.59
N ILE A 117 -11.72 6.55 0.54
CA ILE A 117 -10.30 6.74 0.86
C ILE A 117 -10.02 6.43 2.32
N VAL A 118 -10.80 6.97 3.25
CA VAL A 118 -10.63 6.66 4.69
C VAL A 118 -10.78 5.15 4.94
N LEU A 119 -11.78 4.52 4.34
CA LEU A 119 -12.00 3.08 4.43
C LEU A 119 -10.81 2.28 3.89
N SER A 120 -10.23 2.72 2.76
CA SER A 120 -9.04 2.07 2.20
C SER A 120 -7.85 2.10 3.16
N LEU A 121 -7.60 3.23 3.81
CA LEU A 121 -6.55 3.40 4.79
C LEU A 121 -6.79 2.51 6.01
N VAL A 122 -8.04 2.45 6.49
CA VAL A 122 -8.43 1.55 7.58
C VAL A 122 -8.18 0.10 7.20
N PHE A 123 -8.55 -0.33 6.00
CA PHE A 123 -8.28 -1.70 5.54
C PHE A 123 -6.79 -2.02 5.46
N PHE A 124 -5.95 -1.09 4.96
CA PHE A 124 -4.51 -1.29 4.95
C PHE A 124 -3.93 -1.38 6.37
N ILE A 125 -4.39 -0.54 7.31
CA ILE A 125 -3.97 -0.58 8.71
C ILE A 125 -4.39 -1.90 9.37
N LEU A 126 -5.62 -2.34 9.12
CA LEU A 126 -6.13 -3.60 9.67
C LEU A 126 -5.37 -4.81 9.10
N GLU A 127 -5.07 -4.83 7.80
CA GLU A 127 -4.24 -5.87 7.20
C GLU A 127 -2.84 -5.90 7.83
N ALA A 128 -2.25 -4.72 8.10
CA ALA A 128 -0.92 -4.63 8.71
C ALA A 128 -0.89 -5.16 10.15
N LYS A 129 -1.97 -4.97 10.92
CA LYS A 129 -2.08 -5.45 12.32
C LYS A 129 -2.55 -6.89 12.44
N ALA A 130 -3.47 -7.31 11.57
CA ALA A 130 -4.06 -8.64 11.56
C ALA A 130 -4.14 -9.13 10.10
N PRO A 131 -3.05 -9.73 9.58
CA PRO A 131 -2.98 -10.15 8.18
C PRO A 131 -4.12 -11.11 7.81
N SER A 132 -5.03 -10.66 6.95
CA SER A 132 -6.25 -11.38 6.55
C SER A 132 -6.08 -12.18 5.26
N HIS A 133 -4.84 -12.57 4.94
CA HIS A 133 -4.46 -13.18 3.66
C HIS A 133 -4.68 -12.28 2.44
N GLY A 134 -4.60 -10.96 2.63
CA GLY A 134 -4.72 -9.98 1.56
C GLY A 134 -6.15 -9.59 1.18
N VAL A 135 -7.18 -10.09 1.88
CA VAL A 135 -8.58 -9.72 1.59
C VAL A 135 -8.83 -8.25 1.89
N LEU A 136 -8.41 -7.78 3.08
CA LEU A 136 -8.51 -6.36 3.44
C LEU A 136 -7.64 -5.49 2.52
N ALA A 137 -6.44 -5.94 2.16
CA ALA A 137 -5.60 -5.19 1.22
C ALA A 137 -6.23 -5.06 -0.17
N LEU A 138 -6.85 -6.12 -0.72
CA LEU A 138 -7.59 -6.05 -1.98
C LEU A 138 -8.77 -5.07 -1.86
N GLY A 139 -9.55 -5.19 -0.79
CA GLY A 139 -10.63 -4.25 -0.49
C GLY A 139 -10.13 -2.81 -0.38
N GLY A 140 -8.95 -2.61 0.21
CA GLY A 140 -8.28 -1.32 0.36
C GLY A 140 -7.92 -0.73 -0.99
N ILE A 141 -7.26 -1.50 -1.86
CA ILE A 141 -6.91 -1.10 -3.23
C ILE A 141 -8.14 -0.67 -4.03
N VAL A 142 -9.21 -1.50 -4.01
CA VAL A 142 -10.44 -1.20 -4.73
C VAL A 142 -11.12 0.06 -4.18
N SER A 143 -11.21 0.18 -2.85
CA SER A 143 -11.80 1.34 -2.19
C SER A 143 -11.00 2.61 -2.47
N MET A 144 -9.67 2.53 -2.45
CA MET A 144 -8.78 3.66 -2.74
C MET A 144 -8.96 4.14 -4.18
N PHE A 145 -8.98 3.20 -5.13
CA PHE A 145 -9.15 3.52 -6.55
C PHE A 145 -10.52 4.15 -6.83
N LEU A 146 -11.60 3.54 -6.34
CA LEU A 146 -12.96 4.10 -6.48
C LEU A 146 -13.10 5.43 -5.74
N GLY A 147 -12.48 5.55 -4.57
CA GLY A 147 -12.43 6.79 -3.81
C GLY A 147 -11.79 7.92 -4.59
N ALA A 148 -10.65 7.67 -5.24
CA ALA A 148 -9.95 8.64 -6.09
C ALA A 148 -10.84 9.12 -7.25
N LEU A 149 -11.49 8.18 -7.95
CA LEU A 149 -12.37 8.50 -9.08
C LEU A 149 -13.58 9.34 -8.67
N PHE A 150 -14.11 9.13 -7.47
CA PHE A 150 -15.28 9.87 -6.98
C PHE A 150 -14.95 11.10 -6.15
N LEU A 151 -13.69 11.28 -5.72
CA LEU A 151 -13.31 12.26 -4.71
C LEU A 151 -13.68 13.70 -5.08
N VAL A 152 -13.44 14.11 -6.33
CA VAL A 152 -13.73 15.47 -6.80
C VAL A 152 -14.64 15.39 -8.02
N ARG A 153 -15.79 16.07 -7.95
CA ARG A 153 -16.77 16.10 -9.04
C ARG A 153 -17.09 17.55 -9.42
N SER A 154 -16.52 18.01 -10.53
CA SER A 154 -16.78 19.34 -11.06
C SER A 154 -17.43 19.25 -12.44
N PRO A 155 -18.57 19.91 -12.68
CA PRO A 155 -19.18 20.03 -14.01
C PRO A 155 -18.40 20.96 -14.95
N LEU A 156 -17.48 21.78 -14.41
CA LEU A 156 -16.84 22.90 -15.12
C LEU A 156 -15.35 22.67 -15.40
N THR A 157 -14.72 21.67 -14.79
CA THR A 157 -13.30 21.32 -15.02
C THR A 157 -13.19 19.95 -15.68
N SER A 158 -12.21 19.80 -16.56
CA SER A 158 -11.86 18.53 -17.20
C SER A 158 -11.27 17.55 -16.18
N GLY A 159 -12.14 16.86 -15.44
CA GLY A 159 -11.80 15.67 -14.64
C GLY A 159 -11.53 15.95 -13.16
N GLY A 160 -11.95 15.00 -12.32
CA GLY A 160 -11.53 14.89 -10.91
C GLY A 160 -10.09 14.42 -10.81
N VAL A 161 -9.78 13.51 -9.87
CA VAL A 161 -8.44 12.90 -9.80
C VAL A 161 -8.14 12.18 -11.13
N SER A 162 -6.99 12.47 -11.71
CA SER A 162 -6.55 11.86 -12.96
C SER A 162 -6.34 10.37 -12.77
N LEU A 163 -6.75 9.58 -13.78
CA LEU A 163 -6.61 8.13 -13.73
C LEU A 163 -5.15 7.71 -13.52
N GLY A 164 -4.20 8.45 -14.11
CA GLY A 164 -2.77 8.23 -13.94
C GLY A 164 -2.32 8.38 -12.49
N VAL A 165 -2.75 9.44 -11.80
CA VAL A 165 -2.41 9.65 -10.38
C VAL A 165 -3.12 8.64 -9.47
N ALA A 166 -4.39 8.33 -9.75
CA ALA A 166 -5.13 7.30 -9.02
C ALA A 166 -4.41 5.94 -9.08
N LEU A 167 -3.97 5.53 -10.28
CA LEU A 167 -3.19 4.31 -10.47
C LEU A 167 -1.81 4.41 -9.82
N ALA A 168 -1.09 5.52 -10.01
CA ALA A 168 0.25 5.70 -9.45
C ALA A 168 0.25 5.67 -7.91
N ALA A 169 -0.80 6.18 -7.27
CA ALA A 169 -0.95 6.14 -5.82
C ALA A 169 -1.40 4.76 -5.32
N THR A 170 -2.28 4.06 -6.05
CA THR A 170 -2.86 2.78 -5.60
C THR A 170 -1.97 1.58 -5.91
N LEU A 171 -1.26 1.59 -7.04
CA LEU A 171 -0.46 0.47 -7.53
C LEU A 171 0.65 0.03 -6.56
N PRO A 172 1.40 0.93 -5.88
CA PRO A 172 2.41 0.53 -4.91
C PRO A 172 1.83 -0.32 -3.77
N PHE A 173 0.66 0.04 -3.24
CA PHE A 173 -0.03 -0.77 -2.22
C PHE A 173 -0.39 -2.15 -2.75
N GLY A 174 -0.83 -2.23 -4.01
CA GLY A 174 -1.08 -3.51 -4.70
C GLY A 174 0.17 -4.37 -4.84
N VAL A 175 1.27 -3.79 -5.31
CA VAL A 175 2.54 -4.51 -5.47
C VAL A 175 3.05 -5.02 -4.12
N ILE A 176 3.08 -4.15 -3.10
CA ILE A 176 3.52 -4.52 -1.75
C ILE A 176 2.65 -5.66 -1.21
N THR A 177 1.33 -5.57 -1.36
CA THR A 177 0.40 -6.62 -0.94
C THR A 177 0.73 -7.97 -1.60
N VAL A 178 0.90 -7.99 -2.92
CA VAL A 178 1.24 -9.22 -3.66
C VAL A 178 2.58 -9.80 -3.21
N VAL A 179 3.59 -8.95 -3.01
CA VAL A 179 4.92 -9.37 -2.54
C VAL A 179 4.83 -9.97 -1.14
N LEU A 180 4.17 -9.29 -0.20
CA LEU A 180 4.01 -9.78 1.17
C LEU A 180 3.23 -11.10 1.21
N MET A 181 2.14 -11.20 0.43
CA MET A 181 1.37 -12.44 0.33
C MET A 181 2.22 -13.59 -0.23
N ARG A 182 3.04 -13.32 -1.25
CA ARG A 182 3.98 -14.32 -1.80
C ARG A 182 4.99 -14.79 -0.75
N LEU A 183 5.52 -13.87 0.06
CA LEU A 183 6.45 -14.19 1.15
C LEU A 183 5.78 -15.02 2.23
N VAL A 184 4.56 -14.68 2.65
CA VAL A 184 3.78 -15.45 3.64
C VAL A 184 3.51 -16.86 3.13
N LEU A 185 3.05 -17.00 1.89
CA LEU A 185 2.80 -18.32 1.29
C LEU A 185 4.09 -19.13 1.14
N ARG A 186 5.23 -18.49 0.83
CA ARG A 186 6.54 -19.16 0.77
C ARG A 186 7.02 -19.59 2.15
N SER A 187 6.85 -18.75 3.17
CA SER A 187 7.19 -19.09 4.56
C SER A 187 6.36 -20.25 5.08
N ARG A 188 5.07 -20.34 4.73
CA ARG A 188 4.24 -21.51 5.07
C ARG A 188 4.66 -22.81 4.38
N LYS A 189 5.37 -22.72 3.25
CA LYS A 189 5.95 -23.89 2.56
C LYS A 189 7.28 -24.33 3.17
N TRP A 190 7.90 -23.52 4.01
CA TRP A 190 8.96 -24.02 4.88
C TRP A 190 8.27 -24.85 5.95
N LYS A 191 8.33 -26.17 5.78
CA LYS A 191 7.96 -27.12 6.84
C LYS A 191 8.61 -26.61 8.12
N THR A 192 7.80 -26.40 9.14
CA THR A 192 8.24 -26.30 10.53
C THR A 192 8.92 -27.62 10.88
N ALA A 193 10.19 -27.79 10.50
CA ALA A 193 11.06 -28.79 11.10
C ALA A 193 11.42 -28.25 12.49
N THR A 194 10.45 -28.24 13.40
CA THR A 194 10.73 -27.97 14.80
C THR A 194 11.38 -29.23 15.36
N GLY A 195 12.70 -29.19 15.61
CA GLY A 195 13.53 -30.08 16.45
C GLY A 195 13.29 -31.60 16.38
N ARG A 196 12.09 -32.06 16.75
CA ARG A 196 11.69 -33.47 16.84
C ARG A 196 11.64 -34.18 15.48
N GLU A 197 11.16 -33.50 14.44
CA GLU A 197 11.04 -34.08 13.09
C GLU A 197 12.37 -34.07 12.32
N GLU A 198 13.28 -33.17 12.70
CA GLU A 198 14.64 -33.11 12.14
C GLU A 198 15.51 -34.25 12.67
N LEU A 199 15.23 -34.77 13.87
CA LEU A 199 15.92 -35.93 14.42
C LEU A 199 15.66 -37.22 13.63
N ILE A 200 14.50 -37.34 12.98
CA ILE A 200 14.14 -38.54 12.21
C ILE A 200 15.03 -38.64 10.96
N GLY A 201 15.74 -39.76 10.83
CA GLY A 201 16.70 -40.03 9.76
C GLY A 201 18.14 -39.65 10.08
N LEU A 202 18.41 -38.94 11.19
CA LEU A 202 19.77 -38.64 11.62
C LEU A 202 20.45 -39.87 12.24
N THR A 203 21.76 -39.95 12.05
CA THR A 203 22.61 -40.95 12.69
C THR A 203 23.17 -40.41 14.00
N GLY A 204 23.09 -41.20 15.07
CA GLY A 204 23.70 -40.95 16.35
C GLY A 204 24.65 -42.07 16.76
N THR A 205 25.38 -41.86 17.85
CA THR A 205 26.28 -42.87 18.44
C THR A 205 25.74 -43.31 19.78
N VAL A 206 25.71 -44.61 20.02
CA VAL A 206 25.30 -45.20 21.30
C VAL A 206 26.34 -44.86 22.36
N THR A 207 25.92 -44.22 23.46
CA THR A 207 26.81 -43.88 24.59
C THR A 207 26.67 -44.85 25.76
N GLU A 208 25.58 -45.60 25.83
CA GLU A 208 25.36 -46.69 26.79
C GLU A 208 24.75 -47.86 26.03
N GLU A 209 25.22 -49.09 26.28
CA GLU A 209 24.72 -50.29 25.60
C GLU A 209 23.18 -50.35 25.59
N LEU A 210 22.59 -50.39 24.40
CA LEU A 210 21.16 -50.56 24.23
C LEU A 210 20.84 -52.05 24.20
N LYS A 211 20.16 -52.56 25.22
CA LYS A 211 19.60 -53.93 25.19
C LYS A 211 18.26 -53.92 24.44
N ALA A 212 17.95 -55.01 23.75
CA ALA A 212 16.71 -55.10 22.96
C ALA A 212 15.46 -54.79 23.82
N GLY A 213 14.72 -53.75 23.44
CA GLY A 213 13.51 -53.30 24.14
C GLY A 213 13.74 -52.53 25.45
N ALA A 214 15.00 -52.28 25.85
CA ALA A 214 15.34 -51.48 27.03
C ALA A 214 15.69 -50.03 26.64
N GLU A 215 15.56 -49.12 27.61
CA GLU A 215 16.02 -47.74 27.47
C GLU A 215 17.54 -47.66 27.71
N GLY A 216 18.23 -46.89 26.87
CA GLY A 216 19.60 -46.43 27.11
C GLY A 216 19.81 -45.06 26.48
N MET A 217 21.07 -44.68 26.28
CA MET A 217 21.44 -43.32 25.86
C MET A 217 22.18 -43.31 24.53
N VAL A 218 21.80 -42.36 23.67
CA VAL A 218 22.45 -42.10 22.39
C VAL A 218 22.80 -40.62 22.28
N ARG A 219 23.90 -40.33 21.59
CA ARG A 219 24.28 -38.97 21.22
C ARG A 219 23.88 -38.70 19.77
N VAL A 220 22.93 -37.80 19.56
CA VAL A 220 22.46 -37.35 18.24
C VAL A 220 22.67 -35.84 18.16
N HIS A 221 23.36 -35.38 17.11
CA HIS A 221 23.60 -33.96 16.88
C HIS A 221 24.30 -33.21 18.06
N GLY A 222 25.10 -33.93 18.86
CA GLY A 222 25.82 -33.37 20.01
C GLY A 222 25.05 -33.42 21.34
N GLU A 223 23.77 -33.81 21.32
CA GLU A 223 22.92 -33.91 22.50
C GLU A 223 22.71 -35.37 22.94
N LEU A 224 22.55 -35.59 24.25
CA LEU A 224 22.26 -36.89 24.85
C LEU A 224 20.75 -37.12 24.93
N TRP A 225 20.28 -38.18 24.26
CA TRP A 225 18.88 -38.55 24.16
C TRP A 225 18.64 -39.94 24.73
N ARG A 226 17.48 -40.14 25.36
CA ARG A 226 16.99 -41.48 25.71
C ARG A 226 16.55 -42.19 24.44
N ALA A 227 17.01 -43.40 24.23
CA ALA A 227 16.64 -44.18 23.06
C ALA A 227 16.29 -45.63 23.40
N VAL A 228 15.47 -46.23 22.53
CA VAL A 228 15.09 -47.64 22.56
C VAL A 228 15.37 -48.23 21.19
N SER A 229 16.00 -49.40 21.18
CA SER A 229 16.29 -50.18 19.97
C SER A 229 15.55 -51.52 20.04
N SER A 230 15.09 -52.01 18.89
CA SER A 230 14.51 -53.34 18.73
C SER A 230 15.57 -54.45 18.83
N GLN A 231 16.84 -54.10 18.63
CA GLN A 231 18.00 -55.01 18.69
C GLN A 231 19.02 -54.54 19.74
N SER A 232 19.86 -55.47 20.21
CA SER A 232 20.96 -55.10 21.12
C SER A 232 22.06 -54.37 20.35
N VAL A 233 22.42 -53.16 20.78
CA VAL A 233 23.46 -52.34 20.14
C VAL A 233 24.54 -51.99 21.16
N PRO A 234 25.80 -52.43 20.95
CA PRO A 234 26.91 -52.08 21.83
C PRO A 234 27.19 -50.58 21.87
N GLU A 235 27.79 -50.14 22.97
CA GLU A 235 28.33 -48.78 23.10
C GLU A 235 29.32 -48.45 21.96
N GLY A 236 29.27 -47.22 21.46
CA GLY A 236 30.13 -46.72 20.39
C GLY A 236 29.67 -47.05 18.97
N LYS A 237 28.59 -47.82 18.78
CA LYS A 237 28.02 -48.10 17.45
C LYS A 237 27.07 -47.00 16.98
N SER A 238 26.94 -46.89 15.66
CA SER A 238 26.06 -45.92 15.02
C SER A 238 24.64 -46.46 14.86
N VAL A 239 23.65 -45.63 15.15
CA VAL A 239 22.22 -45.93 15.03
C VAL A 239 21.51 -44.80 14.30
N GLN A 240 20.47 -45.12 13.53
CA GLN A 240 19.64 -44.12 12.84
C GLN A 240 18.29 -43.99 13.55
N VAL A 241 17.85 -42.75 13.77
CA VAL A 241 16.56 -42.46 14.40
C VAL A 241 15.43 -42.72 13.40
N THR A 242 14.52 -43.63 13.73
CA THR A 242 13.37 -43.99 12.89
C THR A 242 12.09 -43.29 13.33
N ARG A 243 11.96 -42.99 14.62
CA ARG A 243 10.77 -42.33 15.19
C ARG A 243 11.11 -41.57 16.47
N VAL A 244 10.38 -40.49 16.74
CA VAL A 244 10.47 -39.71 17.99
C VAL A 244 9.13 -39.76 18.72
N GLU A 245 9.15 -40.12 20.01
CA GLU A 245 7.96 -40.13 20.87
C GLU A 245 8.26 -39.42 22.19
N GLY A 246 7.68 -38.24 22.38
CA GLY A 246 7.97 -37.39 23.55
C GLY A 246 9.44 -36.96 23.60
N LEU A 247 10.17 -37.47 24.60
CA LEU A 247 11.61 -37.26 24.80
C LEU A 247 12.43 -38.54 24.61
N LYS A 248 11.86 -39.54 23.91
CA LYS A 248 12.49 -40.82 23.59
C LYS A 248 12.63 -40.98 22.08
N LEU A 249 13.79 -41.48 21.65
CA LEU A 249 14.10 -41.80 20.26
C LEU A 249 14.00 -43.31 20.04
N TYR A 250 13.32 -43.72 18.97
CA TYR A 250 13.40 -45.09 18.48
C TYR A 250 14.50 -45.12 17.43
N VAL A 251 15.45 -46.03 17.62
CA VAL A 251 16.66 -46.09 16.80
C VAL A 251 16.89 -47.52 16.30
N GLU A 252 17.43 -47.64 15.10
CA GLU A 252 17.84 -48.92 14.52
C GLU A 252 19.35 -48.90 14.21
N PRO A 253 20.06 -50.04 14.33
CA PRO A 253 21.47 -50.11 13.99
C PRO A 253 21.69 -49.76 12.51
N VAL A 254 22.66 -48.89 12.23
CA VAL A 254 23.08 -48.67 10.85
C VAL A 254 24.01 -49.81 10.46
N GLU A 255 23.53 -50.72 9.60
CA GLU A 255 24.41 -51.70 8.95
C GLU A 255 25.46 -50.96 8.15
N VAL A 256 26.70 -50.98 8.63
CA VAL A 256 27.86 -50.52 7.85
C VAL A 256 28.11 -51.60 6.80
N PRO A 257 28.03 -51.31 5.49
CA PRO A 257 28.44 -52.26 4.48
C PRO A 257 29.92 -52.58 4.72
N SER A 258 30.22 -53.86 4.97
CA SER A 258 31.59 -54.33 5.12
C SER A 258 32.42 -53.89 3.91
N PRO A 259 33.60 -53.27 4.08
CA PRO A 259 34.45 -52.96 2.94
C PRO A 259 34.85 -54.28 2.29
N ALA A 260 34.46 -54.48 1.04
CA ALA A 260 34.89 -55.61 0.23
C ALA A 260 36.43 -55.64 0.21
N VAL A 261 36.98 -56.67 0.84
CA VAL A 261 38.41 -56.98 0.79
C VAL A 261 38.73 -57.37 -0.67
N LYS A 262 39.68 -56.65 -1.27
CA LYS A 262 40.28 -56.97 -2.57
C LYS A 262 41.05 -58.29 -2.51
#